data_AF-A0A317SQQ5-F1
#
_entry.id   AF-A0A317SQQ5-F1
#
_cell.length_a   1.000
_cell.length_b   1.000
_cell.length_c   1.000
_cell.angle_alpha   90.00
_cell.angle_beta   90.00
_cell.angle_gamma   90.00
#
_symmetry.space_group_name_H-M   'P 1'
#
loop_
_entity.id
_entity.type
_entity.pdbx_description
1 polymer ?
#
loop_
_entity_poly.entity_id
_entity_poly.type
_entity_poly.pdbx_seq_one_letter_code
_entity_poly.pdbx_strand_id
1 'polypeptide(L)'
;MAAEEAKDLFSRRIVSPSERISAASAAYSDLSAEIIANADNPLGGQEEGGDQVPELLEKLTCLKWVFDVREQLHREVFDLLSERNRRYKEVIITPFFASRLADKIREAEDFFTADENARRLRADTESLSRYEGFLDLVENHVIKGVEKQISAFWEVAPLIMECFEKIPADLTNVHPIVPPEEYHENPAYLREPLRYLHSKIEMAEKSIYQFVEGQTNLLCLLHEVKTLSVAAGWKVRLPGPENAEVQEERREREETVLTEDLKEKVKMLESEWRESLGSLFEEVRGRVRRWIGEGETLE
;
A
#
# COMPACT_ATOMS: atom_id res chain seq x y z
N MET A 1 18.67 30.14 -37.87
CA MET A 1 19.85 29.92 -37.02
C MET A 1 19.50 30.03 -35.53
N ALA A 2 19.09 31.20 -35.00
CA ALA A 2 18.70 31.32 -33.58
C ALA A 2 17.44 30.51 -33.17
N ALA A 3 16.51 30.28 -34.10
CA ALA A 3 15.30 29.46 -33.84
C ALA A 3 15.56 27.94 -33.82
N GLU A 4 16.69 27.50 -34.38
CA GLU A 4 17.05 26.09 -34.51
C GLU A 4 17.90 25.64 -33.32
N GLU A 5 18.79 26.51 -32.85
CA GLU A 5 19.48 26.36 -31.55
C GLU A 5 18.51 26.43 -30.36
N ALA A 6 17.46 27.26 -30.42
CA ALA A 6 16.43 27.30 -29.38
C ALA A 6 15.59 26.01 -29.34
N LYS A 7 15.33 25.40 -30.50
CA LYS A 7 14.62 24.12 -30.63
C LYS A 7 15.47 22.97 -30.10
N ASP A 8 16.78 22.97 -30.41
CA ASP A 8 17.73 21.97 -29.94
C ASP A 8 18.03 22.09 -28.44
N LEU A 9 18.05 23.32 -27.88
CA LEU A 9 18.13 23.56 -26.43
C LEU A 9 16.85 23.15 -25.68
N PHE A 10 15.67 23.30 -26.30
CA PHE A 10 14.39 22.82 -25.75
C PHE A 10 14.31 21.29 -25.77
N SER A 11 14.85 20.65 -26.82
CA SER A 11 14.93 19.20 -26.95
C SER A 11 16.00 18.56 -26.06
N ARG A 12 17.11 19.25 -25.76
CA ARG A 12 18.22 18.71 -24.95
C ARG A 12 18.02 18.73 -23.43
N ARG A 13 17.00 19.43 -22.92
CA ARG A 13 16.79 19.60 -21.47
C ARG A 13 15.48 18.99 -20.95
N ILE A 14 14.72 18.33 -21.81
CA ILE A 14 13.46 17.68 -21.47
C ILE A 14 13.60 16.23 -21.97
N VAL A 15 13.88 15.29 -21.07
CA VAL A 15 13.56 13.88 -21.33
C VAL A 15 12.10 13.89 -21.77
N SER A 16 11.81 13.44 -22.99
CA SER A 16 10.47 13.58 -23.53
C SER A 16 9.48 12.88 -22.58
N PRO A 17 8.26 13.40 -22.37
CA PRO A 17 7.27 12.72 -21.52
C PRO A 17 7.08 11.25 -21.89
N SER A 18 7.26 10.90 -23.17
CA SER A 18 7.26 9.52 -23.66
C SER A 18 8.42 8.67 -23.11
N GLU A 19 9.64 9.22 -23.06
CA GLU A 19 10.80 8.55 -22.46
C GLU A 19 10.61 8.34 -20.95
N ARG A 20 10.04 9.33 -20.25
CA ARG A 20 9.71 9.21 -18.80
C ARG A 20 8.67 8.11 -18.57
N ILE A 21 7.60 8.06 -19.37
CA ILE A 21 6.59 6.99 -19.31
C ILE A 21 7.21 5.63 -19.61
N SER A 22 8.10 5.54 -20.60
CA SER A 22 8.78 4.29 -20.94
C SER A 22 9.65 3.80 -19.78
N ALA A 23 10.41 4.68 -19.13
CA ALA A 23 11.24 4.34 -17.98
C ALA A 23 10.39 3.89 -16.79
N ALA A 24 9.31 4.61 -16.46
CA ALA A 24 8.39 4.22 -15.39
C ALA A 24 7.67 2.90 -15.70
N SER A 25 7.33 2.64 -16.96
CA SER A 25 6.71 1.38 -17.39
C SER A 25 7.68 0.21 -17.32
N ALA A 26 8.96 0.42 -17.66
CA ALA A 26 10.00 -0.58 -17.50
C ALA A 26 10.21 -0.92 -16.01
N ALA A 27 10.40 0.09 -15.15
CA ALA A 27 10.53 -0.11 -13.71
C ALA A 27 9.31 -0.82 -13.10
N TYR A 28 8.10 -0.46 -13.52
CA TYR A 28 6.86 -1.14 -13.10
C TYR A 28 6.86 -2.61 -13.53
N SER A 29 7.25 -2.90 -14.78
CA SER A 29 7.28 -4.26 -15.32
C SER A 29 8.34 -5.11 -14.61
N ASP A 30 9.52 -4.57 -14.36
CA ASP A 30 10.63 -5.26 -13.71
C ASP A 30 10.26 -5.62 -12.27
N LEU A 31 9.73 -4.67 -11.51
CA LEU A 31 9.29 -4.91 -10.13
C LEU A 31 8.08 -5.85 -10.06
N SER A 32 7.13 -5.72 -10.98
CA SER A 32 6.00 -6.66 -11.09
C SER A 32 6.49 -8.08 -11.36
N ALA A 33 7.42 -8.25 -12.29
CA ALA A 33 8.00 -9.55 -12.62
C ALA A 33 8.76 -10.15 -11.43
N GLU A 34 9.50 -9.33 -10.68
CA GLU A 34 10.18 -9.76 -9.45
C GLU A 34 9.19 -10.24 -8.38
N ILE A 35 8.09 -9.49 -8.16
CA ILE A 35 7.04 -9.85 -7.19
C ILE A 35 6.35 -11.16 -7.61
N ILE A 36 6.06 -11.34 -8.89
CA ILE A 36 5.45 -12.55 -9.45
C ILE A 36 6.40 -13.74 -9.32
N ALA A 37 7.68 -13.58 -9.67
CA ALA A 37 8.67 -14.66 -9.59
C ALA A 37 8.91 -15.13 -8.14
N ASN A 38 8.82 -14.21 -7.18
CA ASN A 38 9.00 -14.51 -5.76
C ASN A 38 7.72 -14.95 -5.04
N ALA A 39 6.57 -15.03 -5.74
CA ALA A 39 5.29 -15.41 -5.14
C ALA A 39 5.29 -16.83 -4.55
N ASP A 40 6.00 -17.74 -5.21
CA ASP A 40 5.98 -19.18 -4.90
C ASP A 40 7.30 -19.67 -4.28
N ASN A 41 8.27 -18.79 -4.01
CA ASN A 41 9.56 -19.21 -3.45
C ASN A 41 9.44 -19.43 -1.93
N PRO A 42 9.43 -20.69 -1.42
CA PRO A 42 9.24 -20.97 0.00
C PRO A 42 10.46 -20.53 0.84
N LEU A 43 11.61 -20.33 0.18
CA LEU A 43 12.90 -20.04 0.79
C LEU A 43 13.25 -18.54 0.78
N GLY A 44 12.40 -17.67 0.21
CA GLY A 44 12.70 -16.24 0.02
C GLY A 44 12.87 -15.39 1.29
N GLY A 45 12.80 -16.00 2.48
CA GLY A 45 13.11 -15.35 3.76
C GLY A 45 14.51 -15.68 4.33
N GLN A 46 15.25 -16.61 3.72
CA GLN A 46 16.59 -17.00 4.17
C GLN A 46 17.51 -17.17 2.97
N GLU A 47 18.03 -16.06 2.44
CA GLU A 47 19.29 -16.09 1.71
C GLU A 47 20.44 -15.93 2.74
N GLU A 48 21.43 -16.82 2.68
CA GLU A 48 22.60 -16.94 3.57
C GLU A 48 23.57 -15.72 3.52
N GLY A 49 23.09 -14.54 3.16
CA GLY A 49 23.91 -13.44 2.66
C GLY A 49 23.64 -12.07 3.26
N GLY A 50 23.17 -11.95 4.51
CA GLY A 50 23.26 -10.71 5.32
C GLY A 50 22.53 -9.44 4.84
N ASP A 51 22.08 -9.36 3.59
CA ASP A 51 21.23 -8.29 3.07
C ASP A 51 19.76 -8.69 3.29
N GLN A 52 19.02 -7.82 3.96
CA GLN A 52 17.59 -8.00 4.20
C GLN A 52 16.85 -7.90 2.87
N VAL A 53 16.25 -9.01 2.42
CA VAL A 53 15.35 -9.01 1.25
C VAL A 53 14.10 -8.21 1.64
N PRO A 54 13.66 -7.23 0.81
CA PRO A 54 12.48 -6.43 1.13
C PRO A 54 11.23 -7.30 1.30
N GLU A 55 10.42 -7.01 2.31
CA GLU A 55 9.19 -7.74 2.56
C GLU A 55 8.16 -7.49 1.43
N LEU A 56 7.22 -8.41 1.26
CA LEU A 56 6.18 -8.30 0.22
C LEU A 56 5.44 -6.94 0.28
N LEU A 57 5.13 -6.47 1.49
CA LEU A 57 4.49 -5.17 1.70
C LEU A 57 5.34 -4.04 1.11
N GLU A 58 6.64 -4.01 1.40
CA GLU A 58 7.56 -2.99 0.91
C GLU A 58 7.65 -3.00 -0.62
N LYS A 59 7.71 -4.19 -1.22
CA LYS A 59 7.71 -4.34 -2.68
C LYS A 59 6.42 -3.82 -3.31
N LEU A 60 5.26 -4.17 -2.74
CA LEU A 60 3.95 -3.70 -3.23
C LEU A 60 3.76 -2.19 -3.04
N THR A 61 4.22 -1.63 -1.92
CA THR A 61 4.21 -0.17 -1.69
C THR A 61 5.11 0.55 -2.68
N CYS A 62 6.31 0.03 -2.96
CA CYS A 62 7.19 0.57 -3.98
C CYS A 62 6.53 0.51 -5.37
N LEU A 63 5.92 -0.62 -5.72
CA LEU A 63 5.21 -0.80 -6.98
C LEU A 63 4.06 0.21 -7.13
N LYS A 64 3.32 0.47 -6.05
CA LYS A 64 2.31 1.53 -6.01
C LYS A 64 2.89 2.89 -6.32
N TRP A 65 4.01 3.27 -5.72
CA TRP A 65 4.62 4.57 -5.99
C TRP A 65 5.07 4.71 -7.45
N VAL A 66 5.65 3.66 -8.03
CA VAL A 66 6.01 3.64 -9.45
C VAL A 66 4.76 3.78 -10.33
N PHE A 67 3.66 3.10 -9.96
CA PHE A 67 2.38 3.21 -10.63
C PHE A 67 1.79 4.63 -10.53
N ASP A 68 1.79 5.24 -9.35
CA ASP A 68 1.29 6.61 -9.12
C ASP A 68 2.07 7.64 -9.97
N VAL A 69 3.40 7.51 -10.03
CA VAL A 69 4.25 8.33 -10.91
C VAL A 69 3.89 8.11 -12.38
N ARG A 70 3.68 6.86 -12.80
CA ARG A 70 3.29 6.52 -14.17
C ARG A 70 1.94 7.14 -14.54
N GLU A 71 0.94 7.07 -13.67
CA GLU A 71 -0.37 7.70 -13.91
C GLU A 71 -0.27 9.23 -13.96
N GLN A 72 0.54 9.83 -13.10
CA GLN A 72 0.79 11.26 -13.12
C GLN A 72 1.42 11.70 -14.45
N LEU A 73 2.38 10.93 -14.98
CA LEU A 73 2.99 11.21 -16.29
C LEU A 73 1.97 11.11 -17.43
N HIS A 74 1.09 10.10 -17.42
CA HIS A 74 0.03 9.98 -18.43
C HIS A 74 -0.93 11.19 -18.38
N ARG A 75 -1.27 11.66 -17.18
CA ARG A 75 -2.06 12.88 -16.99
C ARG A 75 -1.37 14.12 -17.54
N GLU A 76 -0.09 14.33 -17.22
CA GLU A 76 0.71 15.44 -17.73
C GLU A 76 0.75 15.46 -19.27
N VAL A 77 0.92 14.29 -19.91
CA VAL A 77 0.88 14.17 -21.38
C VAL A 77 -0.49 14.55 -21.93
N PHE A 78 -1.57 14.07 -21.31
CA PHE A 78 -2.93 14.42 -21.72
C PHE A 78 -3.18 15.93 -21.63
N ASP A 79 -2.75 16.56 -20.53
CA ASP A 79 -2.92 18.01 -20.32
C ASP A 79 -2.17 18.83 -21.37
N LEU A 80 -0.92 18.45 -21.68
CA LEU A 80 -0.11 19.10 -22.72
C LEU A 80 -0.74 18.96 -24.12
N LEU A 81 -1.24 17.77 -24.45
CA LEU A 81 -1.91 17.53 -25.73
C LEU A 81 -3.24 18.28 -25.85
N SER A 82 -3.97 18.39 -24.74
CA SER A 82 -5.22 19.14 -24.65
C SER A 82 -4.99 20.65 -24.81
N GLU A 83 -3.97 21.20 -24.16
CA GLU A 83 -3.56 22.60 -24.33
C GLU A 83 -3.09 22.90 -25.75
N ARG A 84 -2.29 22.02 -26.35
CA ARG A 84 -1.90 22.13 -27.76
C ARG A 84 -3.15 22.17 -28.66
N ASN A 85 -4.13 21.30 -28.41
CA ASN A 85 -5.34 21.26 -29.21
C ASN A 85 -6.20 22.51 -29.05
N ARG A 86 -6.27 23.08 -27.84
CA ARG A 86 -6.94 24.36 -27.59
C ARG A 86 -6.34 25.50 -28.42
N ARG A 87 -5.01 25.60 -28.46
CA ARG A 87 -4.31 26.59 -29.32
C ARG A 87 -4.53 26.33 -30.80
N TYR A 88 -4.55 25.06 -31.21
CA TYR A 88 -4.84 24.71 -32.60
C TYR A 88 -6.26 25.10 -33.00
N LYS A 89 -7.25 24.88 -32.13
CA LYS A 89 -8.63 25.37 -32.30
C LYS A 89 -8.66 26.88 -32.55
N GLU A 90 -7.96 27.68 -31.74
CA GLU A 90 -7.91 29.14 -31.91
C GLU A 90 -7.36 29.54 -33.28
N VAL A 91 -6.28 28.90 -33.73
CA VAL A 91 -5.68 29.15 -35.05
C VAL A 91 -6.65 28.82 -36.19
N ILE A 92 -7.42 27.73 -36.08
CA ILE A 92 -8.39 27.32 -37.10
C ILE A 92 -9.62 28.23 -37.13
N ILE A 93 -10.10 28.68 -35.98
CA ILE A 93 -11.33 29.48 -35.89
C ILE A 93 -11.07 30.96 -36.25
N THR A 94 -9.88 31.51 -35.96
CA THR A 94 -9.54 32.93 -36.19
C THR A 94 -9.84 33.43 -37.62
N PRO A 95 -9.50 32.71 -38.71
CA PRO A 95 -9.86 33.11 -40.08
C PRO A 95 -11.37 33.20 -40.33
N PHE A 96 -12.17 32.33 -39.71
CA PHE A 96 -13.62 32.34 -39.85
C PHE A 96 -14.26 33.53 -39.13
N PHE A 97 -13.72 33.94 -37.98
CA PHE A 97 -14.10 35.19 -37.32
C PHE A 97 -13.81 36.40 -38.20
N ALA A 98 -12.59 36.48 -38.77
CA ALA A 98 -12.20 37.59 -39.65
C ALA A 98 -13.11 37.70 -40.88
N SER A 99 -13.57 36.56 -41.41
CA SER A 99 -14.46 36.49 -42.58
C SER A 99 -15.96 36.49 -42.23
N ARG A 100 -16.32 36.61 -40.94
CA ARG A 100 -17.70 36.57 -40.41
C ARG A 100 -18.51 35.34 -40.86
N LEU A 101 -17.86 34.18 -40.99
CA LEU A 101 -18.48 32.92 -41.42
C LEU A 101 -19.06 32.16 -40.21
N ALA A 102 -20.21 32.62 -39.71
CA ALA A 102 -20.85 32.08 -38.50
C ALA A 102 -21.06 30.56 -38.52
N ASP A 103 -21.50 30.01 -39.65
CA ASP A 103 -21.73 28.56 -39.78
C ASP A 103 -20.44 27.75 -39.61
N LYS A 104 -19.32 28.23 -40.16
CA LYS A 104 -18.01 27.57 -40.06
C LYS A 104 -17.42 27.67 -38.66
N ILE A 105 -17.70 28.76 -37.94
CA ILE A 105 -17.31 28.91 -36.53
C ILE A 105 -18.01 27.85 -35.70
N ARG A 106 -19.34 27.75 -35.84
CA ARG A 106 -20.15 26.75 -35.11
C ARG A 106 -19.72 25.31 -35.44
N GLU A 107 -19.55 25.00 -36.72
CA GLU A 107 -19.08 23.67 -37.16
C GLU A 107 -17.70 23.32 -36.57
N ALA A 108 -16.77 24.27 -36.56
CA ALA A 108 -15.46 24.06 -35.96
C ALA A 108 -15.53 23.89 -34.44
N GLU A 109 -16.36 24.68 -33.74
CA GLU A 109 -16.57 24.55 -32.30
C GLU A 109 -17.17 23.20 -31.92
N ASP A 110 -18.19 22.75 -32.66
CA ASP A 110 -18.84 21.45 -32.47
C ASP A 110 -17.82 20.31 -32.68
N PHE A 111 -17.01 20.39 -33.76
CA PHE A 111 -15.96 19.42 -34.04
C PHE A 111 -14.93 19.31 -32.90
N PHE A 112 -14.39 20.46 -32.46
CA PHE A 112 -13.37 20.45 -31.40
C PHE A 112 -13.92 20.01 -30.05
N THR A 113 -15.19 20.30 -29.76
CA THR A 113 -15.87 19.85 -28.54
C THR A 113 -16.05 18.33 -28.55
N ALA A 114 -16.52 17.77 -29.68
CA ALA A 114 -16.66 16.33 -29.84
C ALA A 114 -15.31 15.59 -29.76
N ASP A 115 -14.27 16.14 -30.40
CA ASP A 115 -12.90 15.61 -30.35
C ASP A 115 -12.29 15.68 -28.94
N GLU A 116 -12.50 16.77 -28.20
CA GLU A 116 -12.08 16.89 -26.80
C GLU A 116 -12.73 15.82 -25.91
N ASN A 117 -14.05 15.67 -26.00
CA ASN A 117 -14.78 14.66 -25.23
C ASN A 117 -14.33 13.24 -25.58
N ALA A 118 -14.13 12.94 -26.87
CA ALA A 118 -13.65 11.63 -27.32
C ALA A 118 -12.21 11.33 -26.86
N ARG A 119 -11.32 12.33 -26.82
CA ARG A 119 -9.96 12.15 -26.27
C ARG A 119 -9.99 11.94 -24.76
N ARG A 120 -10.80 12.70 -24.04
CA ARG A 120 -10.94 12.59 -22.58
C ARG A 120 -11.43 11.21 -22.19
N LEU A 121 -12.53 10.75 -22.80
CA LEU A 121 -13.06 9.41 -22.55
C LEU A 121 -12.03 8.31 -22.84
N ARG A 122 -11.24 8.45 -23.93
CA ARG A 122 -10.15 7.51 -24.22
C ARG A 122 -9.08 7.51 -23.13
N ALA A 123 -8.63 8.68 -22.70
CA ALA A 123 -7.62 8.80 -21.64
C ALA A 123 -8.12 8.22 -20.30
N ASP A 124 -9.37 8.48 -19.93
CA ASP A 124 -10.00 7.92 -18.73
C ASP A 124 -10.15 6.40 -18.83
N THR A 125 -10.53 5.87 -20.01
CA THR A 125 -10.64 4.42 -20.25
C THR A 125 -9.28 3.72 -20.15
N GLU A 126 -8.24 4.31 -20.74
CA GLU A 126 -6.88 3.78 -20.64
C GLU A 126 -6.34 3.83 -19.20
N SER A 127 -6.67 4.88 -18.43
CA SER A 127 -6.31 4.97 -17.01
C SER A 127 -7.04 3.89 -16.21
N LEU A 128 -8.35 3.73 -16.39
CA LEU A 128 -9.13 2.67 -15.74
C LEU A 128 -8.53 1.28 -16.01
N SER A 129 -8.19 0.97 -17.26
CA SER A 129 -7.57 -0.32 -17.59
C SER A 129 -6.23 -0.55 -16.87
N ARG A 130 -5.43 0.51 -16.67
CA ARG A 130 -4.18 0.41 -15.89
C ARG A 130 -4.46 0.21 -14.39
N TYR A 131 -5.45 0.91 -13.83
CA TYR A 131 -5.86 0.71 -12.44
C TYR A 131 -6.43 -0.70 -12.20
N GLU A 132 -7.23 -1.23 -13.13
CA GLU A 132 -7.77 -2.59 -13.05
C GLU A 132 -6.65 -3.64 -13.06
N GLY A 133 -5.68 -3.50 -13.97
CA GLY A 133 -4.52 -4.40 -14.00
C GLY A 133 -3.63 -4.30 -12.76
N PHE A 134 -3.48 -3.10 -12.21
CA PHE A 134 -2.74 -2.90 -10.95
C PHE A 134 -3.50 -3.48 -9.75
N LEU A 135 -4.82 -3.29 -9.68
CA LEU A 135 -5.68 -3.86 -8.65
C LEU A 135 -5.62 -5.38 -8.65
N ASP A 136 -5.76 -6.03 -9.81
CA ASP A 136 -5.68 -7.49 -9.93
C ASP A 136 -4.34 -8.03 -9.40
N LEU A 137 -3.23 -7.37 -9.77
CA LEU A 137 -1.91 -7.74 -9.27
C LEU A 137 -1.84 -7.60 -7.74
N VAL A 138 -2.20 -6.43 -7.19
CA VAL A 138 -2.12 -6.19 -5.74
C VAL A 138 -3.04 -7.12 -4.97
N GLU A 139 -4.28 -7.35 -5.43
CA GLU A 139 -5.24 -8.24 -4.78
C GLU A 139 -4.73 -9.67 -4.70
N ASN A 140 -4.23 -10.22 -5.82
CA ASN A 140 -3.69 -11.58 -5.86
C ASN A 140 -2.50 -11.77 -4.91
N HIS A 141 -1.63 -10.78 -4.79
CA HIS A 141 -0.47 -10.86 -3.91
C HIS A 141 -0.79 -10.56 -2.45
N VAL A 142 -1.73 -9.66 -2.15
CA VAL A 142 -2.19 -9.38 -0.78
C VAL A 142 -2.87 -10.61 -0.18
N ILE A 143 -3.75 -11.29 -0.93
CA ILE A 143 -4.42 -12.51 -0.44
C ILE A 143 -3.39 -13.56 -0.04
N LYS A 144 -2.45 -13.88 -0.95
CA LYS A 144 -1.36 -14.83 -0.67
C LYS A 144 -0.46 -14.39 0.48
N GLY A 145 -0.17 -13.09 0.58
CA GLY A 145 0.63 -12.51 1.65
C GLY A 145 -0.02 -12.68 3.02
N VAL A 146 -1.33 -12.42 3.12
CA VAL A 146 -2.12 -12.63 4.33
C VAL A 146 -2.14 -14.12 4.70
N GLU A 147 -2.41 -15.01 3.75
CA GLU A 147 -2.38 -16.47 3.98
C GLU A 147 -1.03 -16.96 4.50
N LYS A 148 0.07 -16.44 3.96
CA LYS A 148 1.43 -16.77 4.42
C LYS A 148 1.67 -16.31 5.86
N GLN A 149 1.21 -15.11 6.22
CA GLN A 149 1.34 -14.61 7.59
C GLN A 149 0.49 -15.40 8.58
N ILE A 150 -0.73 -15.80 8.18
CA ILE A 150 -1.57 -16.71 8.97
C ILE A 150 -0.86 -18.05 9.19
N SER A 151 -0.28 -18.63 8.12
CA SER A 151 0.47 -19.89 8.22
C SER A 151 1.64 -19.78 9.19
N ALA A 152 2.47 -18.74 9.04
CA ALA A 152 3.62 -18.51 9.92
C ALA A 152 3.21 -18.29 11.39
N PHE A 153 2.10 -17.57 11.61
CA PHE A 153 1.51 -17.42 12.94
C PHE A 153 1.16 -18.78 13.56
N TRP A 154 0.46 -19.63 12.83
CA TRP A 154 0.02 -20.95 13.32
C TRP A 154 1.16 -21.97 13.47
N GLU A 155 2.30 -21.77 12.81
CA GLU A 155 3.52 -22.57 13.06
C GLU A 155 4.13 -22.27 14.44
N VAL A 156 4.10 -21.01 14.86
CA VAL A 156 4.76 -20.54 16.09
C VAL A 156 3.82 -20.56 17.30
N ALA A 157 2.53 -20.29 17.10
CA ALA A 157 1.54 -20.16 18.16
C ALA A 157 1.48 -21.37 19.12
N PRO A 158 1.45 -22.64 18.66
CA PRO A 158 1.45 -23.80 19.55
C PRO A 158 2.67 -23.91 20.45
N LEU A 159 3.85 -23.51 19.94
CA LEU A 159 5.10 -23.55 20.71
C LEU A 159 5.06 -22.56 21.88
N ILE A 160 4.48 -21.38 21.65
CA ILE A 160 4.31 -20.37 22.71
C ILE A 160 3.30 -20.84 23.75
N MET A 161 2.19 -21.45 23.33
CA MET A 161 1.22 -22.02 24.27
C MET A 161 1.88 -23.05 25.18
N GLU A 162 2.68 -23.97 24.60
CA GLU A 162 3.44 -24.96 25.37
C GLU A 162 4.45 -24.30 26.34
N CYS A 163 5.09 -23.21 25.92
CA CYS A 163 5.97 -22.44 26.82
C CYS A 163 5.19 -21.83 28.00
N PHE A 164 3.98 -21.34 27.78
CA PHE A 164 3.15 -20.73 28.82
C PHE A 164 2.54 -21.75 29.78
N GLU A 165 2.18 -22.94 29.31
CA GLU A 165 1.76 -24.06 30.17
C GLU A 165 2.85 -24.47 31.17
N LYS A 166 4.13 -24.33 30.79
CA LYS A 166 5.26 -24.63 31.66
C LYS A 166 5.50 -23.58 32.75
N ILE A 167 4.84 -22.42 32.69
CA ILE A 167 4.94 -21.38 33.72
C ILE A 167 3.93 -21.69 34.83
N PRO A 168 4.37 -22.03 36.06
CA PRO A 168 3.47 -22.34 37.16
C PRO A 168 2.56 -21.15 37.53
N ALA A 169 1.40 -21.45 38.12
CA ALA A 169 0.50 -20.42 38.63
C ALA A 169 1.05 -19.73 39.90
N ASP A 170 1.72 -20.51 40.76
CA ASP A 170 2.45 -20.03 41.94
C ASP A 170 3.93 -19.82 41.57
N LEU A 171 4.38 -18.56 41.66
CA LEU A 171 5.75 -18.17 41.29
C LEU A 171 6.69 -18.04 42.50
N THR A 172 6.25 -18.39 43.71
CA THR A 172 7.02 -18.21 44.96
C THR A 172 8.44 -18.80 44.88
N ASN A 173 8.59 -19.96 44.26
CA ASN A 173 9.88 -20.67 44.13
C ASN A 173 10.35 -20.79 42.67
N VAL A 174 9.90 -19.91 41.79
CA VAL A 174 10.27 -19.92 40.37
C VAL A 174 11.47 -19.00 40.15
N HIS A 175 12.56 -19.59 39.66
CA HIS A 175 13.80 -18.86 39.35
C HIS A 175 14.10 -18.98 37.85
N PRO A 176 13.66 -18.01 37.02
CA PRO A 176 14.06 -17.91 35.62
C PRO A 176 15.57 -17.96 35.46
N ILE A 177 16.05 -18.76 34.52
CA ILE A 177 17.47 -18.82 34.16
C ILE A 177 17.76 -17.63 33.26
N VAL A 178 18.58 -16.69 33.74
CA VAL A 178 19.01 -15.50 32.99
C VAL A 178 20.35 -15.81 32.31
N PRO A 179 20.43 -15.75 30.97
CA PRO A 179 21.69 -15.91 30.25
C PRO A 179 22.75 -14.87 30.66
N PRO A 180 24.05 -15.21 30.67
CA PRO A 180 25.12 -14.27 31.04
C PRO A 180 25.10 -12.97 30.23
N GLU A 181 24.79 -13.05 28.95
CA GLU A 181 24.75 -11.92 28.02
C GLU A 181 23.69 -10.89 28.45
N GLU A 182 22.50 -11.35 28.83
CA GLU A 182 21.38 -10.51 29.27
C GLU A 182 21.63 -9.86 30.64
N TYR A 183 22.39 -10.54 31.51
CA TYR A 183 22.82 -9.97 32.79
C TYR A 183 23.83 -8.82 32.60
N HIS A 184 24.76 -8.95 31.65
CA HIS A 184 25.73 -7.89 31.37
C HIS A 184 25.05 -6.60 30.94
N GLU A 185 23.95 -6.70 30.18
CA GLU A 185 23.16 -5.56 29.74
C GLU A 185 22.22 -5.03 30.83
N ASN A 186 21.64 -5.93 31.64
CA ASN A 186 20.75 -5.53 32.74
C ASN A 186 21.04 -6.31 34.05
N PRO A 187 21.93 -5.77 34.92
CA PRO A 187 22.29 -6.38 36.19
C PRO A 187 21.13 -6.60 37.17
N ALA A 188 20.00 -5.91 37.01
CA ALA A 188 18.83 -6.06 37.88
C ALA A 188 18.18 -7.44 37.74
N TYR A 189 18.37 -8.14 36.62
CA TYR A 189 17.80 -9.47 36.40
C TYR A 189 18.37 -10.55 37.33
N LEU A 190 19.56 -10.38 37.91
CA LEU A 190 20.05 -11.31 38.94
C LEU A 190 19.33 -11.13 40.27
N ARG A 191 18.94 -9.90 40.60
CA ARG A 191 18.23 -9.58 41.85
C ARG A 191 16.75 -9.93 41.74
N GLU A 192 16.17 -9.67 40.57
CA GLU A 192 14.75 -9.92 40.30
C GLU A 192 14.58 -10.69 38.98
N PRO A 193 14.86 -12.01 38.95
CA PRO A 193 14.76 -12.82 37.73
C PRO A 193 13.37 -12.87 37.10
N LEU A 194 12.30 -12.62 37.87
CA LEU A 194 10.95 -12.52 37.33
C LEU A 194 10.77 -11.32 36.36
N ARG A 195 11.57 -10.25 36.52
CA ARG A 195 11.58 -9.14 35.54
C ARG A 195 12.10 -9.57 34.18
N TYR A 196 13.06 -10.49 34.15
CA TYR A 196 13.56 -11.07 32.91
C TYR A 196 12.46 -11.87 32.20
N LEU A 197 11.75 -12.74 32.93
CA LEU A 197 10.61 -13.49 32.38
C LEU A 197 9.52 -12.55 31.85
N HIS A 198 9.15 -11.51 32.60
CA HIS A 198 8.17 -10.52 32.15
C HIS A 198 8.60 -9.81 30.86
N SER A 199 9.86 -9.38 30.76
CA SER A 199 10.41 -8.75 29.56
C SER A 199 10.36 -9.68 28.34
N LYS A 200 10.68 -10.98 28.51
CA LYS A 200 10.62 -11.95 27.41
C LYS A 200 9.19 -12.23 26.97
N ILE A 201 8.22 -12.25 27.89
CA ILE A 201 6.79 -12.34 27.54
C ILE A 201 6.36 -11.13 26.70
N GLU A 202 6.71 -9.90 27.12
CA GLU A 202 6.38 -8.68 26.36
C GLU A 202 7.04 -8.64 24.98
N MET A 203 8.28 -9.10 24.89
CA MET A 203 9.00 -9.18 23.63
C MET A 203 8.34 -10.19 22.69
N ALA A 204 8.01 -11.38 23.18
CA ALA A 204 7.31 -12.40 22.42
C ALA A 204 5.94 -11.89 21.92
N GLU A 205 5.14 -11.29 22.80
CA GLU A 205 3.82 -10.71 22.46
C GLU A 205 3.94 -9.73 21.28
N LYS A 206 4.89 -8.79 21.36
CA LYS A 206 5.13 -7.82 20.29
C LYS A 206 5.56 -8.50 18.99
N SER A 207 6.51 -9.42 19.05
CA SER A 207 7.02 -10.12 17.85
C SER A 207 5.94 -10.95 17.14
N ILE A 208 5.02 -11.57 17.90
CA ILE A 208 3.94 -12.35 17.28
C ILE A 208 2.83 -11.43 16.78
N TYR A 209 2.54 -10.33 17.49
CA TYR A 209 1.56 -9.36 17.04
C TYR A 209 1.94 -8.69 15.71
N GLN A 210 3.24 -8.67 15.35
CA GLN A 210 3.69 -8.23 14.01
C GLN A 210 3.04 -9.02 12.86
N PHE A 211 2.61 -10.27 13.06
CA PHE A 211 1.85 -11.01 12.04
C PHE A 211 0.45 -10.41 11.83
N VAL A 212 -0.18 -9.85 12.86
CA VAL A 212 -1.49 -9.18 12.76
C VAL A 212 -1.31 -7.80 12.10
N GLU A 213 -0.27 -7.07 12.49
CA GLU A 213 0.07 -5.78 11.91
C GLU A 213 0.41 -5.90 10.43
N GLY A 214 1.21 -6.90 10.05
CA GLY A 214 1.56 -7.19 8.66
C GLY A 214 0.33 -7.46 7.79
N GLN A 215 -0.63 -8.27 8.28
CA GLN A 215 -1.87 -8.57 7.56
C GLN A 215 -2.72 -7.32 7.42
N THR A 216 -2.85 -6.54 8.49
CA THR A 216 -3.58 -5.28 8.49
C THR A 216 -2.99 -4.31 7.47
N ASN A 217 -1.67 -4.16 7.42
CA ASN A 217 -1.00 -3.26 6.48
C ASN A 217 -1.21 -3.69 5.02
N LEU A 218 -1.17 -4.99 4.72
CA LEU A 218 -1.48 -5.51 3.39
C LEU A 218 -2.94 -5.23 2.98
N LEU A 219 -3.89 -5.39 3.91
CA LEU A 219 -5.31 -5.08 3.67
C LEU A 219 -5.54 -3.57 3.47
N CYS A 220 -4.84 -2.72 4.22
CA CYS A 220 -4.88 -1.27 4.04
C CYS A 220 -4.35 -0.86 2.65
N LEU A 221 -3.25 -1.46 2.19
CA LEU A 221 -2.74 -1.21 0.85
C LEU A 221 -3.76 -1.61 -0.23
N LEU A 222 -4.38 -2.79 -0.09
CA LEU A 222 -5.43 -3.23 -1.01
C LEU A 222 -6.63 -2.28 -1.03
N HIS A 223 -7.05 -1.78 0.13
CA HIS A 223 -8.12 -0.78 0.24
C HIS A 223 -7.78 0.51 -0.51
N GLU A 224 -6.54 1.01 -0.37
CA GLU A 224 -6.09 2.21 -1.07
C GLU A 224 -6.16 2.01 -2.59
N VAL A 225 -5.66 0.89 -3.09
CA VAL A 225 -5.69 0.55 -4.53
C VAL A 225 -7.12 0.38 -5.05
N LYS A 226 -8.00 -0.27 -4.28
CA LYS A 226 -9.44 -0.41 -4.63
C LYS A 226 -10.11 0.95 -4.75
N THR A 227 -9.84 1.86 -3.81
CA THR A 227 -10.41 3.21 -3.80
C THR A 227 -9.95 4.02 -5.03
N LEU A 228 -8.69 3.90 -5.43
CA LEU A 228 -8.18 4.54 -6.64
C LEU A 228 -8.82 3.98 -7.92
N SER A 229 -8.99 2.65 -8.02
CA SER A 229 -9.64 2.00 -9.14
C SER A 229 -11.12 2.41 -9.28
N VAL A 230 -11.85 2.48 -8.16
CA VAL A 230 -13.22 3.02 -8.10
C VAL A 230 -13.28 4.45 -8.65
N ALA A 231 -12.37 5.32 -8.21
CA ALA A 231 -12.31 6.70 -8.67
C ALA A 231 -12.06 6.80 -10.19
N ALA A 232 -11.19 5.95 -10.74
CA ALA A 232 -10.97 5.85 -12.18
C ALA A 232 -12.23 5.34 -12.91
N GLY A 233 -12.94 4.38 -12.33
CA GLY A 233 -14.17 3.80 -12.89
C GLY A 233 -15.27 4.82 -13.07
N TRP A 234 -15.45 5.73 -12.10
CA TRP A 234 -16.48 6.77 -12.18
C TRP A 234 -16.23 7.80 -13.30
N LYS A 235 -14.97 8.09 -13.64
CA LYS A 235 -14.63 8.97 -14.78
C LYS A 235 -15.05 8.38 -16.12
N VAL A 236 -15.08 7.06 -16.25
CA VAL A 236 -15.54 6.37 -17.46
C VAL A 236 -17.06 6.21 -17.49
N ARG A 237 -17.67 5.88 -16.34
CA ARG A 237 -19.14 5.69 -16.23
C ARG A 237 -19.93 6.99 -16.43
N LEU A 238 -19.40 8.10 -15.91
CA LEU A 238 -20.00 9.42 -15.99
C LEU A 238 -18.97 10.42 -16.52
N PRO A 239 -18.64 10.38 -17.82
CA PRO A 239 -17.56 11.19 -18.38
C PRO A 239 -17.90 12.68 -18.37
N GLY A 240 -16.86 13.53 -18.38
CA GLY A 240 -17.02 14.98 -18.50
C GLY A 240 -16.96 15.72 -17.17
N PRO A 241 -16.47 16.98 -17.17
CA PRO A 241 -16.29 17.78 -15.95
C PRO A 241 -17.62 18.22 -15.34
N GLU A 242 -18.69 18.27 -16.13
CA GLU A 242 -20.06 18.56 -15.66
C GLU A 242 -20.57 17.52 -14.66
N ASN A 243 -20.00 16.31 -14.68
CA ASN A 243 -20.38 15.22 -13.78
C ASN A 243 -19.46 15.12 -12.55
N ALA A 244 -18.50 16.04 -12.36
CA ALA A 244 -17.49 15.93 -11.30
C ALA A 244 -18.09 15.82 -9.89
N GLU A 245 -19.14 16.59 -9.57
CA GLU A 245 -19.81 16.52 -8.26
C GLU A 245 -20.47 15.14 -8.04
N VAL A 246 -21.14 14.61 -9.08
CA VAL A 246 -21.78 13.29 -9.02
C VAL A 246 -20.74 12.18 -8.95
N GLN A 247 -19.63 12.29 -9.67
CA GLN A 247 -18.51 11.36 -9.59
C GLN A 247 -17.95 11.30 -8.17
N GLU A 248 -17.73 12.45 -7.52
CA GLU A 248 -17.21 12.51 -6.16
C GLU A 248 -18.20 11.93 -5.14
N GLU A 249 -19.47 12.33 -5.19
CA GLU A 249 -20.50 11.78 -4.31
C GLU A 249 -20.60 10.23 -4.42
N ARG A 250 -20.47 9.70 -5.63
CA ARG A 250 -20.52 8.26 -5.88
C ARG A 250 -19.25 7.55 -5.42
N ARG A 251 -18.09 8.16 -5.65
CA ARG A 251 -16.79 7.69 -5.16
C ARG A 251 -16.78 7.60 -3.63
N GLU A 252 -17.20 8.65 -2.92
CA GLU A 252 -17.25 8.68 -1.45
C GLU A 252 -18.15 7.59 -0.87
N ARG A 253 -19.28 7.32 -1.52
CA ARG A 253 -20.19 6.22 -1.12
C ARG A 253 -19.55 4.85 -1.27
N GLU A 254 -18.90 4.58 -2.41
CA GLU A 254 -18.19 3.32 -2.62
C GLU A 254 -16.98 3.18 -1.68
N GLU A 255 -16.23 4.26 -1.46
CA GLU A 255 -15.12 4.30 -0.49
C GLU A 255 -15.60 4.00 0.94
N THR A 256 -16.78 4.48 1.33
CA THR A 256 -17.39 4.14 2.63
C THR A 256 -17.63 2.64 2.74
N VAL A 257 -18.19 2.00 1.71
CA VAL A 257 -18.43 0.55 1.68
C VAL A 257 -17.12 -0.23 1.77
N LEU A 258 -16.10 0.17 1.01
CA LEU A 258 -14.76 -0.45 1.06
C LEU A 258 -14.11 -0.31 2.44
N THR A 259 -14.31 0.85 3.09
CA THR A 259 -13.78 1.11 4.43
C THR A 259 -14.45 0.25 5.49
N GLU A 260 -15.76 0.02 5.38
CA GLU A 260 -16.45 -0.90 6.29
C GLU A 260 -16.02 -2.36 6.08
N ASP A 261 -15.81 -2.81 4.85
CA ASP A 261 -15.25 -4.14 4.55
C ASP A 261 -13.84 -4.31 5.15
N LEU A 262 -12.98 -3.30 5.02
CA LEU A 262 -11.65 -3.29 5.65
C LEU A 262 -11.76 -3.41 7.17
N LYS A 263 -12.62 -2.60 7.80
CA LYS A 263 -12.82 -2.63 9.26
C LYS A 263 -13.32 -3.98 9.74
N GLU A 264 -14.24 -4.61 9.02
CA GLU A 264 -14.74 -5.93 9.35
C GLU A 264 -13.61 -6.97 9.30
N LYS A 265 -12.79 -6.95 8.24
CA LYS A 265 -11.61 -7.83 8.11
C LYS A 265 -10.59 -7.63 9.23
N VAL A 266 -10.22 -6.38 9.51
CA VAL A 266 -9.29 -6.06 10.61
C VAL A 266 -9.85 -6.50 11.95
N LYS A 267 -11.15 -6.29 12.18
CA LYS A 267 -11.81 -6.75 13.42
C LYS A 267 -11.79 -8.26 13.56
N MET A 268 -11.98 -9.01 12.48
CA MET A 268 -11.86 -10.48 12.50
C MET A 268 -10.44 -10.91 12.88
N LEU A 269 -9.41 -10.30 12.27
CA LEU A 269 -8.01 -10.57 12.60
C LEU A 269 -7.68 -10.30 14.07
N GLU A 270 -8.15 -9.16 14.60
CA GLU A 270 -7.98 -8.80 16.01
C GLU A 270 -8.72 -9.76 16.96
N SER A 271 -9.89 -10.26 16.55
CA SER A 271 -10.63 -11.27 17.33
C SER A 271 -9.86 -12.59 17.35
N GLU A 272 -9.38 -13.06 16.19
CA GLU A 272 -8.61 -14.29 16.08
C GLU A 272 -7.32 -14.22 16.90
N TRP A 273 -6.60 -13.09 16.85
CA TRP A 273 -5.45 -12.85 17.73
C TRP A 273 -5.83 -12.93 19.21
N ARG A 274 -6.87 -12.22 19.63
CA ARG A 274 -7.30 -12.17 21.03
C ARG A 274 -7.72 -13.55 21.55
N GLU A 275 -8.44 -14.32 20.73
CA GLU A 275 -8.96 -15.64 21.07
C GLU A 275 -7.87 -16.72 21.08
N SER A 276 -6.87 -16.63 20.19
CA SER A 276 -5.81 -17.62 20.07
C SER A 276 -4.70 -17.44 21.11
N LEU A 277 -4.09 -16.25 21.17
CA LEU A 277 -2.90 -15.99 22.00
C LEU A 277 -3.00 -14.72 22.84
N GLY A 278 -3.66 -13.66 22.35
CA GLY A 278 -3.66 -12.35 22.98
C GLY A 278 -4.17 -12.39 24.43
N SER A 279 -5.27 -13.09 24.69
CA SER A 279 -5.80 -13.25 26.05
C SER A 279 -4.86 -14.04 26.97
N LEU A 280 -4.16 -15.05 26.42
CA LEU A 280 -3.19 -15.85 27.17
C LEU A 280 -1.94 -15.04 27.52
N PHE A 281 -1.44 -14.22 26.59
CA PHE A 281 -0.39 -13.24 26.85
C PHE A 281 -0.79 -12.26 27.95
N GLU A 282 -1.99 -11.67 27.85
CA GLU A 282 -2.52 -10.76 28.86
C GLU A 282 -2.59 -11.42 30.26
N GLU A 283 -3.08 -12.66 30.34
CA GLU A 283 -3.20 -13.42 31.58
C GLU A 283 -1.82 -13.72 32.21
N VAL A 284 -0.92 -14.35 31.46
CA VAL A 284 0.39 -14.79 31.96
C VAL A 284 1.25 -13.58 32.32
N ARG A 285 1.28 -12.54 31.47
CA ARG A 285 1.99 -11.28 31.75
C ARG A 285 1.42 -10.62 33.00
N GLY A 286 0.09 -10.52 33.12
CA GLY A 286 -0.58 -9.94 34.28
C GLY A 286 -0.31 -10.71 35.57
N ARG A 287 -0.21 -12.05 35.49
CA ARG A 287 0.21 -12.91 36.60
C ARG A 287 1.64 -12.59 37.02
N VAL A 288 2.62 -12.67 36.10
CA VAL A 288 4.04 -12.40 36.41
C VAL A 288 4.22 -10.97 36.96
N ARG A 289 3.53 -9.98 36.39
CA ARG A 289 3.59 -8.58 36.83
C ARG A 289 3.15 -8.40 38.29
N ARG A 290 2.10 -9.10 38.74
CA ARG A 290 1.65 -9.04 40.14
C ARG A 290 2.72 -9.51 41.12
N TRP A 291 3.43 -10.60 40.79
CA TRP A 291 4.52 -11.11 41.63
C TRP A 291 5.74 -10.18 41.69
N ILE A 292 5.99 -9.40 40.63
CA ILE A 292 7.03 -8.36 40.65
C ILE A 292 6.64 -7.19 41.57
N GLY A 293 5.35 -6.81 41.59
CA GLY A 293 4.84 -5.70 42.42
C GLY A 293 4.52 -6.06 43.88
N GLU A 294 4.19 -7.32 44.18
CA GLU A 294 3.92 -7.79 45.56
C GLU A 294 5.19 -7.91 46.42
N GLY A 295 6.37 -7.90 45.80
CA GLY A 295 7.67 -7.90 46.49
C GLY A 295 8.05 -6.57 47.17
N GLU A 296 7.34 -5.47 46.90
CA GLU A 296 7.60 -4.16 47.54
C GLU A 296 6.84 -3.95 48.87
N THR A 297 5.98 -4.90 49.29
CA THR A 297 5.08 -4.73 50.46
C THR A 297 5.30 -5.73 51.60
N LEU A 298 6.44 -6.41 51.65
CA LEU A 298 6.81 -7.27 52.78
C LEU A 298 8.21 -6.90 53.31
N GLU A 299 8.32 -5.71 53.90
CA GLU A 299 9.31 -5.37 54.94
C GLU A 299 8.60 -4.93 56.22
#